data_AF-A6EN85-F1
#
_entry.id   AF-A6EN85-F1
#
_cell.length_a   1.000
_cell.length_b   1.000
_cell.length_c   1.000
_cell.angle_alpha   90.00
_cell.angle_beta   90.00
_cell.angle_gamma   90.00
#
_symmetry.space_group_name_H-M   'P 1'
#
loop_
_entity.id
_entity.type
_entity.pdbx_description
1 polymer ?
#
loop_
_entity_poly.entity_id
_entity_poly.type
_entity_poly.pdbx_seq_one_letter_code
_entity_poly.pdbx_strand_id
1 'polypeptide(L)'
;MIKYWVKLINFIFKPIEKALSENPEKIKSRQTEIEKQDFHNNNPNKFDLIDYPKEDRNKSFYFHEYNKPNGEWIEIDEPICKIRIGEMSGFIFKSASVIASNSGILEHTLTKGDLISNGTIFYKLHQKGEYKNENSIENSEFKVYFKGPDTKHSFEKWLIEDGSFVKAGDPIFQFKDSKYRKHINHSKKAGFIHQNNPRKVGRLNDNELMYIIRDKDEERINERFINKPNIIKDEFNNSTIIKWEKVSSRFKISEGIKTKSDNLITDFLFSFNFINNNDQIVFHFDPKQIKPKQYDKVFFLFEDGEQIQFELTENPVSSKNRLNEKILEYKGLITKTELELFANSNFKKWKISLLSDKREILGGDIGGDDFYLTQNNIQIVIKKFVSEYIDLVNNTIPYYEPTVLKQVRPEKETTTDFCFVYLMHDTSNDYYKIGISNSPEYRERTLQSEKPTIEMIASKKFPIRKIAESIEKTLHSAYSEKRLRGEWFELNDNDIEHIKETLK
;
A
#
# COMPACT_ATOMS: atom_id res chain seq x y z
N MET A 1 -20.43 -32.49 17.56
CA MET A 1 -19.15 -31.86 17.15
C MET A 1 -18.51 -30.99 18.23
N ILE A 2 -19.26 -30.20 19.01
CA ILE A 2 -18.69 -29.32 20.07
C ILE A 2 -18.01 -30.10 21.22
N LYS A 3 -18.52 -31.27 21.64
CA LYS A 3 -17.90 -32.11 22.69
C LYS A 3 -16.55 -32.73 22.31
N TYR A 4 -16.27 -32.91 21.01
CA TYR A 4 -14.98 -33.45 20.54
C TYR A 4 -13.89 -32.36 20.50
N TRP A 5 -14.27 -31.11 20.21
CA TRP A 5 -13.36 -29.96 20.25
C TRP A 5 -12.91 -29.61 21.68
N VAL A 6 -13.80 -29.72 22.67
CA VAL A 6 -13.44 -29.46 24.09
C VAL A 6 -12.46 -30.51 24.64
N LYS A 7 -12.57 -31.78 24.20
CA LYS A 7 -11.59 -32.82 24.58
C LYS A 7 -10.24 -32.64 23.88
N LEU A 8 -10.21 -32.19 22.63
CA LEU A 8 -8.97 -31.90 21.89
C LEU A 8 -8.24 -30.69 22.46
N ILE A 9 -8.97 -29.63 22.84
CA ILE A 9 -8.42 -28.45 23.53
C ILE A 9 -7.84 -28.85 24.90
N ASN A 10 -8.54 -29.66 25.69
CA ASN A 10 -8.03 -30.09 27.00
C ASN A 10 -6.85 -31.08 26.94
N PHE A 11 -6.68 -31.82 25.83
CA PHE A 11 -5.54 -32.74 25.66
C PHE A 11 -4.29 -32.01 25.16
N ILE A 12 -4.45 -30.96 24.36
CA ILE A 12 -3.33 -30.16 23.82
C ILE A 12 -2.88 -29.08 24.81
N PHE A 13 -3.77 -28.48 25.61
CA PHE A 13 -3.45 -27.34 26.47
C PHE A 13 -3.17 -27.67 27.95
N LYS A 14 -3.57 -28.83 28.49
CA LYS A 14 -3.24 -29.22 29.88
C LYS A 14 -1.75 -29.44 30.16
N PRO A 15 -0.92 -29.95 29.23
CA PRO A 15 0.53 -30.01 29.44
C PRO A 15 1.17 -28.62 29.48
N ILE A 16 0.53 -27.62 28.85
CA ILE A 16 1.03 -26.25 28.74
C ILE A 16 0.69 -25.45 30.01
N GLU A 17 -0.48 -25.65 30.60
CA GLU A 17 -0.83 -25.03 31.90
C GLU A 17 0.03 -25.54 33.06
N LYS A 18 0.38 -26.84 33.08
CA LYS A 18 1.26 -27.40 34.12
C LYS A 18 2.73 -26.98 33.96
N ALA A 19 3.16 -26.65 32.74
CA ALA A 19 4.48 -26.07 32.47
C ALA A 19 4.52 -24.54 32.71
N LEU A 20 3.36 -23.88 32.84
CA LEU A 20 3.25 -22.45 33.13
C LEU A 20 3.00 -22.13 34.61
N SER A 21 2.61 -23.11 35.44
CA SER A 21 2.44 -22.92 36.89
C SER A 21 3.72 -23.14 37.70
N GLU A 22 4.80 -23.64 37.10
CA GLU A 22 6.13 -23.66 37.69
C GLU A 22 6.94 -22.45 37.19
N ASN A 23 6.59 -21.29 37.78
CA ASN A 23 7.41 -20.09 37.98
C ASN A 23 8.29 -19.60 36.79
N PRO A 24 7.81 -18.67 35.93
CA PRO A 24 8.69 -17.87 35.11
C PRO A 24 9.21 -16.69 35.94
N GLU A 25 10.11 -16.98 36.88
CA GLU A 25 10.99 -15.92 37.38
C GLU A 25 11.75 -15.34 36.18
N LYS A 26 11.47 -14.07 35.89
CA LYS A 26 12.20 -13.20 34.98
C LYS A 26 13.68 -13.59 34.91
N ILE A 27 14.08 -14.22 33.81
CA ILE A 27 15.50 -14.38 33.47
C ILE A 27 16.03 -13.00 33.08
N LYS A 28 16.45 -12.22 34.08
CA LYS A 28 17.44 -11.16 33.89
C LYS A 28 18.80 -11.84 33.86
N SER A 29 19.58 -11.65 32.80
CA SER A 29 21.02 -11.91 32.85
C SER A 29 21.61 -11.06 34.00
N ARG A 30 22.13 -11.71 35.03
CA ARG A 30 22.81 -11.04 36.13
C ARG A 30 24.29 -10.98 35.75
N GLN A 31 24.75 -9.81 35.32
CA GLN A 31 26.16 -9.52 35.08
C GLN A 31 26.84 -9.28 36.44
N THR A 32 27.99 -9.91 36.67
CA THR A 32 28.85 -9.59 37.82
C THR A 32 29.94 -8.67 37.30
N GLU A 33 29.82 -7.36 37.55
CA GLU A 33 30.85 -6.38 37.22
C GLU A 33 32.04 -6.54 38.18
N ILE A 34 33.25 -6.57 37.63
CA ILE A 34 34.48 -6.49 38.42
C ILE A 34 34.68 -5.01 38.76
N GLU A 35 34.73 -4.67 40.05
CA GLU A 35 35.02 -3.30 40.50
C GLU A 35 36.46 -2.86 40.15
N LYS A 36 36.57 -1.55 39.91
CA LYS A 36 37.77 -0.78 39.53
C LYS A 36 39.08 -1.37 40.08
N GLN A 37 39.97 -1.75 39.16
CA GLN A 37 41.40 -1.73 39.40
C GLN A 37 42.04 -0.83 38.35
N ASP A 38 42.85 0.13 38.80
CA ASP A 38 43.58 1.06 37.94
C ASP A 38 44.56 0.26 37.08
N PHE A 39 44.28 0.20 35.77
CA PHE A 39 45.12 -0.50 34.81
C PHE A 39 46.22 0.43 34.30
N HIS A 40 47.48 0.04 34.53
CA HIS A 40 48.64 0.68 33.94
C HIS A 40 48.74 0.29 32.46
N ASN A 41 48.32 1.16 31.53
CA ASN A 41 48.66 0.95 30.12
C ASN A 41 49.02 2.24 29.37
N ASN A 42 50.04 2.12 28.52
CA ASN A 42 50.57 3.15 27.62
C ASN A 42 49.74 3.26 26.31
N ASN A 43 48.71 2.41 26.11
CA ASN A 43 47.76 2.53 24.99
C ASN A 43 46.37 1.93 25.32
N PRO A 44 45.45 2.71 25.90
CA PRO A 44 44.17 2.26 26.48
C PRO A 44 43.10 1.80 25.46
N ASN A 45 43.40 1.86 24.17
CA ASN A 45 42.52 1.36 23.10
C ASN A 45 42.91 -0.04 22.59
N LYS A 46 44.00 -0.63 23.09
CA LYS A 46 44.47 -1.96 22.74
C LYS A 46 44.27 -2.93 23.89
N PHE A 47 43.93 -4.17 23.57
CA PHE A 47 43.86 -5.24 24.55
C PHE A 47 45.26 -5.70 24.95
N ASP A 48 45.51 -5.73 26.25
CA ASP A 48 46.63 -6.43 26.87
C ASP A 48 46.12 -7.41 27.93
N LEU A 49 46.43 -8.70 27.78
CA LEU A 49 46.10 -9.76 28.71
C LEU A 49 46.64 -9.50 30.13
N ILE A 50 47.71 -8.70 30.26
CA ILE A 50 48.30 -8.33 31.55
C ILE A 50 47.35 -7.44 32.36
N ASP A 51 46.47 -6.69 31.70
CA ASP A 51 45.43 -5.85 32.31
C ASP A 51 44.29 -6.69 32.93
N TYR A 52 44.40 -8.02 32.99
CA TYR A 52 43.36 -8.86 33.60
C TYR A 52 43.92 -9.71 34.74
N PRO A 53 43.08 -10.06 35.75
CA PRO A 53 43.48 -10.92 36.85
C PRO A 53 44.09 -12.24 36.37
N LYS A 54 45.13 -12.74 37.05
CA LYS A 54 45.87 -13.96 36.64
C LYS A 54 44.95 -15.17 36.38
N GLU A 55 43.88 -15.30 37.16
CA GLU A 55 42.84 -16.32 37.05
C GLU A 55 42.00 -16.28 35.76
N ASP A 56 42.00 -15.15 35.05
CA ASP A 56 41.26 -14.96 33.79
C ASP A 56 42.16 -15.04 32.56
N ARG A 57 43.48 -14.95 32.73
CA ARG A 57 44.44 -14.88 31.60
C ARG A 57 44.50 -16.16 30.76
N ASN A 58 44.04 -17.29 31.30
CA ASN A 58 43.95 -18.56 30.58
C ASN A 58 42.60 -18.74 29.85
N LYS A 59 41.68 -17.77 29.96
CA LYS A 59 40.36 -17.80 29.33
C LYS A 59 40.38 -17.06 27.99
N SER A 60 39.45 -17.42 27.11
CA SER A 60 39.21 -16.67 25.87
C SER A 60 38.44 -15.39 26.15
N PHE A 61 38.80 -14.30 25.47
CA PHE A 61 38.12 -13.01 25.56
C PHE A 61 37.32 -12.78 24.29
N TYR A 62 36.08 -12.31 24.44
CA TYR A 62 35.19 -12.04 23.31
C TYR A 62 34.61 -10.64 23.39
N PHE A 63 34.52 -9.93 22.27
CA PHE A 63 33.84 -8.65 22.22
C PHE A 63 32.34 -8.83 22.45
N HIS A 64 31.72 -8.01 23.32
CA HIS A 64 30.30 -8.13 23.63
C HIS A 64 29.46 -7.07 22.91
N GLU A 65 29.65 -5.79 23.25
CA GLU A 65 28.90 -4.68 22.68
C GLU A 65 29.57 -3.33 22.94
N TYR A 66 29.26 -2.33 22.10
CA TYR A 66 29.58 -0.92 22.36
C TYR A 66 28.46 -0.26 23.16
N ASN A 67 28.83 0.66 24.04
CA ASN A 67 27.89 1.45 24.84
C ASN A 67 27.37 2.69 24.10
N LYS A 68 28.02 3.09 22.99
CA LYS A 68 27.54 4.14 22.08
C LYS A 68 27.56 3.68 20.62
N PRO A 69 26.63 4.20 19.79
CA PRO A 69 26.69 4.08 18.35
C PRO A 69 28.02 4.57 17.76
N ASN A 70 28.41 3.97 16.63
CA ASN A 70 29.57 4.43 15.85
C ASN A 70 29.35 5.87 15.37
N GLY A 71 30.38 6.69 15.46
CA GLY A 71 30.35 8.11 15.09
C GLY A 71 29.93 9.06 16.20
N GLU A 72 29.48 8.56 17.36
CA GLU A 72 29.15 9.41 18.51
C GLU A 72 30.40 9.90 19.24
N TRP A 73 30.28 11.07 19.87
CA TRP A 73 31.30 11.61 20.77
C TRP A 73 31.34 10.80 22.07
N ILE A 74 32.54 10.44 22.51
CA ILE A 74 32.86 9.81 23.79
C ILE A 74 33.67 10.81 24.62
N GLU A 75 33.30 10.98 25.89
CA GLU A 75 34.07 11.78 26.85
C GLU A 75 35.14 10.93 27.56
N ILE A 76 36.14 11.61 28.14
CA ILE A 76 37.10 10.97 29.04
C ILE A 76 36.35 10.29 30.19
N ASP A 77 36.85 9.12 30.60
CA ASP A 77 36.29 8.27 31.66
C ASP A 77 34.92 7.65 31.36
N GLU A 78 34.40 7.82 30.14
CA GLU A 78 33.14 7.20 29.74
C GLU A 78 33.34 5.72 29.32
N PRO A 79 32.47 4.79 29.73
CA PRO A 79 32.51 3.41 29.26
C PRO A 79 32.28 3.30 27.74
N ILE A 80 33.23 2.73 27.00
CA ILE A 80 33.15 2.58 25.53
C ILE A 80 32.47 1.28 25.13
N CYS A 81 32.94 0.16 25.66
CA CYS A 81 32.46 -1.16 25.29
C CYS A 81 32.59 -2.17 26.43
N LYS A 82 31.91 -3.29 26.27
CA LYS A 82 31.97 -4.43 27.17
C LYS A 82 32.64 -5.61 26.47
N ILE A 83 33.46 -6.32 27.21
CA ILE A 83 34.06 -7.60 26.79
C ILE A 83 33.60 -8.71 27.70
N ARG A 84 33.53 -9.92 27.15
CA ARG A 84 33.20 -11.16 27.85
C ARG A 84 34.47 -11.96 28.08
N ILE A 85 34.59 -12.53 29.28
CA ILE A 85 35.72 -13.36 29.70
C ILE A 85 35.25 -14.80 29.87
N GLY A 86 35.83 -15.73 29.10
CA GLY A 86 35.54 -17.16 29.10
C GLY A 86 34.41 -17.58 28.14
N GLU A 87 34.18 -18.90 28.11
CA GLU A 87 33.10 -19.52 27.35
C GLU A 87 31.74 -19.39 28.04
N MET A 88 30.67 -19.61 27.27
CA MET A 88 29.30 -19.42 27.73
C MET A 88 28.82 -20.65 28.53
N SER A 89 28.91 -20.61 29.86
CA SER A 89 28.27 -21.62 30.73
C SER A 89 26.90 -21.12 31.21
N GLY A 90 25.88 -21.26 30.36
CA GLY A 90 24.51 -20.81 30.66
C GLY A 90 24.28 -19.31 30.38
N PHE A 91 23.47 -18.64 31.22
CA PHE A 91 23.02 -17.24 31.02
C PHE A 91 23.88 -16.17 31.73
N ILE A 92 24.99 -16.56 32.37
CA ILE A 92 25.83 -15.68 33.19
C ILE A 92 27.25 -15.72 32.63
N PHE A 93 27.87 -14.55 32.46
CA PHE A 93 29.27 -14.43 32.05
C PHE A 93 29.96 -13.30 32.82
N LYS A 94 31.27 -13.44 33.03
CA LYS A 94 32.13 -12.39 33.60
C LYS A 94 32.38 -11.36 32.49
N SER A 95 32.22 -10.08 32.80
CA SER A 95 32.44 -8.99 31.84
C SER A 95 33.36 -7.92 32.41
N ALA A 96 34.11 -7.28 31.52
CA ALA A 96 34.87 -6.08 31.83
C ALA A 96 34.43 -4.94 30.90
N SER A 97 34.48 -3.71 31.42
CA SER A 97 34.18 -2.50 30.67
C SER A 97 35.48 -1.82 30.29
N VAL A 98 35.61 -1.47 29.01
CA VAL A 98 36.72 -0.63 28.52
C VAL A 98 36.28 0.82 28.64
N ILE A 99 37.13 1.65 29.25
CA ILE A 99 36.85 3.06 29.53
C ILE A 99 37.69 3.93 28.60
N ALA A 100 37.12 5.06 28.17
CA ALA A 100 37.81 6.06 27.38
C ALA A 100 38.90 6.79 28.18
N SER A 101 40.12 6.82 27.65
CA SER A 101 41.20 7.64 28.23
C SER A 101 41.29 9.04 27.64
N ASN A 102 40.66 9.24 26.48
CA ASN A 102 40.66 10.48 25.70
C ASN A 102 39.24 10.72 25.21
N SER A 103 38.89 11.98 24.97
CA SER A 103 37.64 12.32 24.29
C SER A 103 37.81 12.24 22.78
N GLY A 104 36.75 11.86 22.05
CA GLY A 104 36.76 11.90 20.60
C GLY A 104 35.58 11.20 19.95
N ILE A 105 35.55 11.20 18.63
CA ILE A 105 34.54 10.52 17.81
C ILE A 105 34.86 9.03 17.72
N LEU A 106 33.92 8.20 18.16
CA LEU A 106 34.08 6.75 18.26
C LEU A 106 34.00 6.04 16.90
N GLU A 107 35.07 5.34 16.52
CA GLU A 107 35.05 4.32 15.46
C GLU A 107 35.00 2.92 16.07
N HIS A 108 33.98 2.13 15.66
CA HIS A 108 33.89 0.71 15.98
C HIS A 108 34.89 -0.08 15.14
N THR A 109 35.71 -0.91 15.78
CA THR A 109 36.71 -1.76 15.11
C THR A 109 36.41 -3.26 15.25
N LEU A 110 35.47 -3.64 16.13
CA LEU A 110 35.11 -5.01 16.43
C LEU A 110 33.60 -5.24 16.26
N THR A 111 33.23 -6.51 16.06
CA THR A 111 31.85 -6.98 16.00
C THR A 111 31.57 -7.98 17.13
N LYS A 112 30.29 -8.07 17.52
CA LYS A 112 29.87 -8.92 18.65
C LYS A 112 30.27 -10.39 18.42
N GLY A 113 31.01 -10.94 19.38
CA GLY A 113 31.49 -12.32 19.32
C GLY A 113 32.93 -12.45 18.82
N ASP A 114 33.56 -11.37 18.33
CA ASP A 114 34.96 -11.42 17.89
C ASP A 114 35.86 -11.88 19.02
N LEU A 115 36.78 -12.80 18.70
CA LEU A 115 37.82 -13.25 19.62
C LEU A 115 38.87 -12.14 19.78
N ILE A 116 39.16 -11.76 21.01
CA ILE A 116 40.13 -10.72 21.35
C ILE A 116 41.47 -11.38 21.73
N SER A 117 42.56 -10.89 21.14
CA SER A 117 43.92 -11.32 21.43
C SER A 117 44.83 -10.13 21.75
N ASN A 118 46.03 -10.39 22.25
CA ASN A 118 46.97 -9.31 22.59
C ASN A 118 47.24 -8.39 21.39
N GLY A 119 47.10 -7.08 21.61
CA GLY A 119 47.24 -6.05 20.59
C GLY A 119 45.98 -5.76 19.77
N THR A 120 44.87 -6.49 19.97
CA THR A 120 43.58 -6.18 19.35
C THR A 120 43.15 -4.76 19.70
N ILE A 121 42.80 -3.96 18.69
CA ILE A 121 42.29 -2.60 18.88
C ILE A 121 40.78 -2.67 19.11
N PHE A 122 40.32 -2.16 20.25
CA PHE A 122 38.91 -2.14 20.64
C PHE A 122 38.09 -1.07 19.93
N TYR A 123 38.72 0.08 19.72
CA TYR A 123 38.10 1.26 19.14
C TYR A 123 39.19 2.20 18.64
N LYS A 124 38.80 3.18 17.82
CA LYS A 124 39.60 4.38 17.55
C LYS A 124 38.79 5.62 17.93
N LEU A 125 39.49 6.66 18.37
CA LEU A 125 38.91 7.97 18.62
C LEU A 125 39.54 8.96 17.66
N HIS A 126 38.69 9.75 17.01
CA HIS A 126 39.09 10.75 16.03
C HIS A 126 38.77 12.15 16.54
N GLN A 127 39.49 13.17 16.06
CA GLN A 127 39.05 14.55 16.28
C GLN A 127 37.78 14.83 15.47
N LYS A 128 37.02 15.86 15.88
CA LYS A 128 35.85 16.31 15.14
C LYS A 128 36.25 16.67 13.70
N GLY A 129 35.47 16.17 12.74
CA GLY A 129 35.69 16.36 11.30
C GLY A 129 36.61 15.33 10.63
N GLU A 130 37.34 14.50 11.37
CA GLU A 130 38.29 13.54 10.79
C GLU A 130 37.64 12.20 10.40
N TYR A 131 36.56 11.80 11.08
CA TYR A 131 35.91 10.52 10.86
C TYR A 131 34.70 10.64 9.93
N LYS A 132 34.76 9.96 8.79
CA LYS A 132 33.70 9.98 7.76
C LYS A 132 32.30 9.61 8.25
N ASN A 133 32.19 8.85 9.34
CA ASN A 133 30.90 8.41 9.90
C ASN A 133 30.54 9.16 11.19
N GLU A 134 31.16 10.31 11.46
CA GLU A 134 30.79 11.17 12.59
C GLU A 134 29.29 11.49 12.61
N ASN A 135 28.67 11.38 13.78
CA ASN A 135 27.29 11.76 14.00
C ASN A 135 27.22 13.14 14.67
N SER A 136 27.25 14.19 13.86
CA SER A 136 27.25 15.58 14.32
C SER A 136 26.06 16.36 13.76
N ILE A 137 25.58 17.36 14.49
CA ILE A 137 24.50 18.24 14.04
C ILE A 137 24.90 19.11 12.83
N GLU A 138 26.21 19.31 12.64
CA GLU A 138 26.78 20.06 11.51
C GLU A 138 26.81 19.21 10.22
N ASN A 139 26.64 17.89 10.34
CA ASN A 139 26.62 17.01 9.18
C ASN A 139 25.25 17.07 8.49
N SER A 140 25.22 16.83 7.18
CA SER A 140 24.00 16.82 6.39
C SER A 140 22.98 15.81 6.91
N GLU A 141 23.47 14.70 7.46
CA GLU A 141 22.70 13.68 8.16
C GLU A 141 23.06 13.67 9.65
N PHE A 142 22.05 13.68 10.52
CA PHE A 142 22.21 13.52 11.96
C PHE A 142 21.26 12.45 12.52
N LYS A 143 21.82 11.41 13.12
CA LYS A 143 21.09 10.27 13.68
C LYS A 143 20.77 10.51 15.15
N VAL A 144 19.52 10.26 15.52
CA VAL A 144 19.08 10.38 16.91
C VAL A 144 18.78 9.00 17.47
N TYR A 145 19.58 8.62 18.46
CA TYR A 145 19.42 7.39 19.21
C TYR A 145 18.70 7.66 20.53
N PHE A 146 17.82 6.75 20.94
CA PHE A 146 17.17 6.80 22.24
C PHE A 146 18.18 6.54 23.36
N LYS A 147 18.18 7.39 24.38
CA LYS A 147 18.90 7.19 25.64
C LYS A 147 17.98 7.55 26.79
N GLY A 148 17.59 6.56 27.57
CA GLY A 148 16.73 6.75 28.72
C GLY A 148 17.53 6.79 30.04
N PRO A 149 17.00 7.43 31.10
CA PRO A 149 17.64 7.45 32.42
C PRO A 149 17.62 6.09 33.14
N ASP A 150 16.76 5.15 32.72
CA ASP A 150 16.60 3.83 33.32
C ASP A 150 16.43 2.69 32.29
N THR A 151 16.21 1.45 32.76
CA THR A 151 16.20 0.25 31.89
C THR A 151 14.85 -0.03 31.21
N LYS A 152 13.80 0.77 31.47
CA LYS A 152 12.43 0.47 31.03
C LYS A 152 11.70 1.71 30.53
N HIS A 153 11.68 1.84 29.21
CA HIS A 153 10.95 2.89 28.52
C HIS A 153 9.94 2.30 27.53
N SER A 154 8.83 3.01 27.34
CA SER A 154 7.86 2.68 26.30
C SER A 154 7.61 3.88 25.40
N PHE A 155 7.70 3.65 24.10
CA PHE A 155 7.26 4.61 23.09
C PHE A 155 5.75 4.80 23.18
N GLU A 156 5.31 6.05 23.14
CA GLU A 156 3.88 6.37 23.18
C GLU A 156 3.37 6.77 21.79
N LYS A 157 3.99 7.76 21.15
CA LYS A 157 3.62 8.21 19.80
C LYS A 157 4.65 9.14 19.19
N TRP A 158 4.62 9.22 17.85
CA TRP A 158 5.21 10.33 17.11
C TRP A 158 4.37 11.60 17.30
N LEU A 159 5.03 12.74 17.40
CA LEU A 159 4.38 14.06 17.49
C LEU A 159 4.43 14.82 16.16
N ILE A 160 5.25 14.31 15.23
CA ILE A 160 5.40 14.82 13.87
C ILE A 160 5.22 13.69 12.87
N GLU A 161 4.94 14.05 11.62
CA GLU A 161 4.84 13.09 10.53
C GLU A 161 6.21 12.81 9.91
N ASP A 162 6.39 11.60 9.38
CA ASP A 162 7.58 11.26 8.61
C ASP A 162 7.68 12.11 7.33
N GLY A 163 8.86 12.66 7.06
CA GLY A 163 9.08 13.64 5.98
C GLY A 163 8.76 15.08 6.34
N SER A 164 8.34 15.38 7.58
CA SER A 164 8.14 16.76 8.02
C SER A 164 9.47 17.49 8.18
N PHE A 165 9.51 18.77 7.78
CA PHE A 165 10.58 19.67 8.16
C PHE A 165 10.38 20.15 9.60
N VAL A 166 11.44 20.11 10.41
CA VAL A 166 11.44 20.58 11.80
C VAL A 166 12.54 21.60 12.03
N LYS A 167 12.36 22.44 13.05
CA LYS A 167 13.39 23.32 13.62
C LYS A 167 14.04 22.67 14.82
N ALA A 168 15.23 23.14 15.19
CA ALA A 168 15.85 22.77 16.45
C ALA A 168 14.92 23.16 17.62
N GLY A 169 14.72 22.24 18.55
CA GLY A 169 13.79 22.41 19.68
C GLY A 169 12.36 21.94 19.42
N ASP A 170 11.97 21.59 18.20
CA ASP A 170 10.61 21.10 17.93
C ASP A 170 10.38 19.71 18.57
N PRO A 171 9.19 19.42 19.12
CA PRO A 171 8.89 18.13 19.72
C PRO A 171 8.71 17.04 18.66
N ILE A 172 9.39 15.90 18.84
CA ILE A 172 9.46 14.83 17.83
C ILE A 172 8.66 13.58 18.20
N PHE A 173 8.87 13.07 19.41
CA PHE A 173 8.14 11.91 19.89
C PHE A 173 7.97 11.95 21.41
N GLN A 174 6.96 11.21 21.87
CA GLN A 174 6.63 11.07 23.27
C GLN A 174 6.92 9.65 23.76
N PHE A 175 7.47 9.51 24.96
CA PHE A 175 7.72 8.23 25.61
C PHE A 175 7.41 8.28 27.10
N LYS A 176 7.31 7.10 27.71
CA LYS A 176 7.13 6.93 29.16
C LYS A 176 8.35 6.26 29.78
N ASP A 177 8.71 6.71 30.98
CA ASP A 177 9.72 6.05 31.82
C ASP A 177 9.15 4.87 32.62
N SER A 178 9.99 4.24 33.45
CA SER A 178 9.59 3.11 34.30
C SER A 178 8.49 3.44 35.32
N LYS A 179 8.26 4.73 35.60
CA LYS A 179 7.23 5.26 36.49
C LYS A 179 6.01 5.78 35.71
N TYR A 180 5.92 5.47 34.42
CA TYR A 180 4.86 5.91 33.51
C TYR A 180 4.77 7.44 33.34
N ARG A 181 5.79 8.21 33.71
CA ARG A 181 5.82 9.65 33.49
C ARG A 181 6.13 9.92 32.03
N LYS A 182 5.43 10.90 31.45
CA LYS A 182 5.55 11.26 30.05
C LYS A 182 6.73 12.21 29.84
N HIS A 183 7.49 11.94 28.80
CA HIS A 183 8.66 12.70 28.37
C HIS A 183 8.54 13.00 26.88
N ILE A 184 9.10 14.13 26.45
CA ILE A 184 9.11 14.56 25.04
C ILE A 184 10.55 14.68 24.59
N ASN A 185 10.88 14.00 23.49
CA ASN A 185 12.11 14.22 22.77
C ASN A 185 11.95 15.43 21.84
N HIS A 186 12.96 16.29 21.80
CA HIS A 186 12.98 17.46 20.93
C HIS A 186 14.12 17.35 19.92
N SER A 187 13.91 17.92 18.74
CA SER A 187 14.90 17.93 17.67
C SER A 187 16.16 18.69 18.09
N LYS A 188 17.33 18.14 17.75
CA LYS A 188 18.62 18.80 18.00
C LYS A 188 19.08 19.69 16.85
N LYS A 189 18.56 19.49 15.64
CA LYS A 189 18.88 20.31 14.46
C LYS A 189 17.65 20.57 13.59
N ALA A 190 17.72 21.56 12.70
CA ALA A 190 16.68 21.74 11.69
C ALA A 190 16.87 20.75 10.53
N GLY A 191 15.78 20.37 9.86
CA GLY A 191 15.81 19.51 8.67
C GLY A 191 14.59 18.61 8.54
N PHE A 192 14.61 17.75 7.53
CA PHE A 192 13.58 16.75 7.26
C PHE A 192 13.77 15.51 8.13
N ILE A 193 12.67 15.04 8.72
CA ILE A 193 12.67 13.88 9.60
C ILE A 193 12.45 12.61 8.79
N HIS A 194 13.37 11.67 8.96
CA HIS A 194 13.21 10.28 8.57
C HIS A 194 13.08 9.42 9.83
N GLN A 195 11.86 9.03 10.17
CA GLN A 195 11.56 8.14 11.29
C GLN A 195 12.07 6.73 10.99
N ASN A 196 12.94 6.14 11.83
CA ASN A 196 13.44 4.79 11.55
C ASN A 196 12.31 3.75 11.48
N ASN A 197 11.30 3.90 12.35
CA ASN A 197 10.08 3.08 12.34
C ASN A 197 8.84 3.95 12.62
N PRO A 198 8.10 4.37 11.58
CA PRO A 198 6.85 5.12 11.76
C PRO A 198 5.78 4.35 12.56
N ARG A 199 5.81 3.01 12.52
CA ARG A 199 4.91 2.11 13.25
C ARG A 199 5.43 1.72 14.64
N LYS A 200 6.41 2.46 15.18
CA LYS A 200 7.00 2.12 16.48
C LYS A 200 5.89 2.03 17.54
N VAL A 201 5.86 0.90 18.24
CA VAL A 201 4.97 0.65 19.39
C VAL A 201 5.76 -0.08 20.47
N GLY A 202 5.35 0.10 21.72
CA GLY A 202 5.86 -0.69 22.84
C GLY A 202 7.22 -0.22 23.35
N ARG A 203 8.15 -1.15 23.57
CA ARG A 203 9.41 -0.90 24.31
C ARG A 203 10.41 -0.07 23.52
N LEU A 204 11.09 0.85 24.21
CA LEU A 204 12.29 1.55 23.72
C LEU A 204 13.53 0.93 24.36
N ASN A 205 14.51 0.62 23.52
CA ASN A 205 15.80 0.10 23.95
C ASN A 205 16.85 1.22 23.94
N ASP A 206 17.82 1.13 24.85
CA ASP A 206 18.94 2.06 24.84
C ASP A 206 19.73 1.93 23.53
N ASN A 207 20.20 3.07 23.02
CA ASN A 207 20.87 3.21 21.74
C ASN A 207 20.04 2.74 20.52
N GLU A 208 18.73 2.64 20.65
CA GLU A 208 17.85 2.39 19.51
C GLU A 208 17.80 3.62 18.59
N LEU A 209 18.07 3.46 17.29
CA LEU A 209 17.90 4.54 16.31
C LEU A 209 16.41 4.90 16.19
N MET A 210 16.07 6.13 16.57
CA MET A 210 14.70 6.62 16.53
C MET A 210 14.38 7.29 15.20
N TYR A 211 15.19 8.26 14.82
CA TYR A 211 15.00 9.02 13.58
C TYR A 211 16.33 9.61 13.12
N ILE A 212 16.33 10.06 11.88
CA ILE A 212 17.42 10.73 11.21
C ILE A 212 16.91 12.11 10.78
N ILE A 213 17.70 13.16 10.98
CA ILE A 213 17.42 14.49 10.44
C ILE A 213 18.35 14.73 9.27
N ARG A 214 17.78 15.06 8.11
CA ARG A 214 18.51 15.35 6.88
C ARG A 214 18.24 16.77 6.41
N ASP A 215 19.23 17.42 5.82
CA ASP A 215 19.05 18.78 5.29
C ASP A 215 18.08 18.81 4.10
N LYS A 216 18.00 17.69 3.37
CA LYS A 216 17.06 17.49 2.27
C LYS A 216 16.35 16.15 2.38
N ASP A 217 15.17 16.03 1.75
CA ASP A 217 14.30 14.86 1.90
C ASP A 217 14.51 13.77 0.84
N GLU A 218 15.27 14.03 -0.23
CA GLU A 218 15.34 13.13 -1.38
C GLU A 218 15.86 11.74 -1.01
N GLU A 219 16.81 11.66 -0.07
CA GLU A 219 17.34 10.38 0.40
C GLU A 219 16.27 9.55 1.12
N ARG A 220 15.43 10.17 1.96
CA ARG A 220 14.31 9.47 2.61
C ARG A 220 13.32 8.99 1.56
N ILE A 221 12.97 9.86 0.61
CA ILE A 221 12.05 9.56 -0.48
C ILE A 221 12.55 8.34 -1.29
N ASN A 222 13.83 8.31 -1.63
CA ASN A 222 14.45 7.22 -2.39
C ASN A 222 14.54 5.90 -1.59
N GLU A 223 14.85 5.97 -0.29
CA GLU A 223 14.93 4.80 0.58
C GLU A 223 13.55 4.22 0.95
N ARG A 224 12.50 5.04 0.97
CA ARG A 224 11.15 4.62 1.35
C ARG A 224 10.30 4.22 0.15
N PHE A 225 10.23 5.09 -0.85
CA PHE A 225 9.24 5.02 -1.92
C PHE A 225 9.86 4.39 -3.17
N ILE A 226 10.08 3.09 -3.06
CA ILE A 226 10.78 2.33 -4.10
C ILE A 226 9.76 1.82 -5.13
N ASN A 227 9.96 2.22 -6.38
CA ASN A 227 9.24 1.66 -7.52
C ASN A 227 10.15 0.63 -8.22
N LYS A 228 9.58 -0.49 -8.68
CA LYS A 228 10.30 -1.47 -9.47
C LYS A 228 9.42 -1.94 -10.63
N PRO A 229 9.78 -1.61 -11.87
CA PRO A 229 9.00 -2.02 -13.03
C PRO A 229 9.18 -3.51 -13.32
N ASN A 230 8.20 -4.06 -14.02
CA ASN A 230 8.24 -5.35 -14.67
C ASN A 230 8.05 -5.12 -16.17
N ILE A 231 9.15 -5.24 -16.92
CA ILE A 231 9.19 -4.98 -18.36
C ILE A 231 9.10 -6.32 -19.07
N ILE A 232 8.07 -6.49 -19.89
CA ILE A 232 7.83 -7.70 -20.67
C ILE A 232 7.99 -7.33 -22.14
N LYS A 233 8.93 -7.98 -22.82
CA LYS A 233 9.12 -7.83 -24.26
C LYS A 233 8.52 -9.04 -24.96
N ASP A 234 7.61 -8.81 -25.89
CA ASP A 234 7.03 -9.84 -26.73
C ASP A 234 7.79 -9.85 -28.07
N GLU A 235 8.56 -10.92 -28.29
CA GLU A 235 9.40 -11.08 -29.48
C GLU A 235 8.58 -11.35 -30.75
N PHE A 236 7.31 -11.79 -30.64
CA PHE A 236 6.47 -12.11 -31.81
C PHE A 236 5.93 -10.87 -32.49
N ASN A 237 5.57 -9.84 -31.72
CA ASN A 237 5.00 -8.58 -32.23
C ASN A 237 5.90 -7.38 -31.94
N ASN A 238 7.10 -7.61 -31.37
CA ASN A 238 8.04 -6.57 -30.94
C ASN A 238 7.38 -5.51 -30.02
N SER A 239 6.36 -5.89 -29.26
CA SER A 239 5.69 -5.00 -28.30
C SER A 239 6.38 -5.08 -26.95
N THR A 240 6.38 -3.95 -26.25
CA THR A 240 6.86 -3.88 -24.86
C THR A 240 5.70 -3.52 -23.96
N ILE A 241 5.56 -4.26 -22.88
CA ILE A 241 4.60 -4.00 -21.81
C ILE A 241 5.38 -3.58 -20.57
N ILE A 242 5.02 -2.45 -19.99
CA ILE A 242 5.58 -1.98 -18.72
C ILE A 242 4.46 -2.04 -17.67
N LYS A 243 4.67 -2.90 -16.68
CA LYS A 243 3.87 -3.01 -15.45
C LYS A 243 4.78 -2.82 -14.24
N TRP A 244 4.28 -3.06 -13.03
CA TRP A 244 5.04 -2.87 -11.79
C TRP A 244 5.07 -4.11 -10.92
N GLU A 245 6.27 -4.46 -10.44
CA GLU A 245 6.43 -5.47 -9.39
C GLU A 245 6.15 -4.87 -8.00
N LYS A 246 6.53 -3.60 -7.81
CA LYS A 246 6.21 -2.80 -6.63
C LYS A 246 6.11 -1.32 -6.99
N VAL A 247 5.19 -0.61 -6.35
CA VAL A 247 5.02 0.84 -6.43
C VAL A 247 4.99 1.41 -5.03
N SER A 248 5.90 2.37 -4.77
CA SER A 248 6.02 3.16 -3.55
C SER A 248 5.98 2.34 -2.25
N SER A 249 6.48 1.11 -2.31
CA SER A 249 6.46 0.17 -1.19
C SER A 249 7.78 -0.59 -1.11
N ARG A 250 8.23 -0.86 0.12
CA ARG A 250 9.39 -1.73 0.35
C ARG A 250 9.08 -3.20 0.09
N PHE A 251 7.81 -3.58 0.18
CA PHE A 251 7.36 -4.95 -0.01
C PHE A 251 6.80 -5.15 -1.41
N LYS A 252 6.91 -6.37 -1.93
CA LYS A 252 6.29 -6.75 -3.20
C LYS A 252 4.79 -7.02 -2.98
N ILE A 253 4.02 -6.05 -2.50
CA ILE A 253 2.61 -6.21 -2.14
C ILE A 253 1.67 -5.20 -2.83
N SER A 254 2.21 -4.16 -3.47
CA SER A 254 1.42 -3.12 -4.13
C SER A 254 1.94 -2.88 -5.54
N GLU A 255 1.08 -3.05 -6.54
CA GLU A 255 1.38 -2.79 -7.97
C GLU A 255 0.93 -1.38 -8.40
N GLY A 256 0.55 -0.54 -7.43
CA GLY A 256 0.14 0.84 -7.61
C GLY A 256 0.14 1.62 -6.30
N ILE A 257 -0.29 2.87 -6.37
CA ILE A 257 -0.47 3.75 -5.22
C ILE A 257 -1.84 3.45 -4.61
N LYS A 258 -1.87 3.14 -3.31
CA LYS A 258 -3.12 2.84 -2.59
C LYS A 258 -3.49 4.01 -1.70
N THR A 259 -4.74 4.45 -1.76
CA THR A 259 -5.31 5.46 -0.85
C THR A 259 -6.66 5.00 -0.34
N LYS A 260 -7.18 5.65 0.70
CA LYS A 260 -8.44 5.30 1.33
C LYS A 260 -9.51 6.35 1.06
N SER A 261 -10.75 5.87 1.02
CA SER A 261 -11.95 6.72 1.10
C SER A 261 -12.05 7.42 2.45
N ASP A 262 -12.76 8.54 2.50
CA ASP A 262 -12.94 9.37 3.69
C ASP A 262 -13.56 8.59 4.87
N ASN A 263 -14.36 7.56 4.58
CA ASN A 263 -14.97 6.69 5.60
C ASN A 263 -14.11 5.45 5.95
N LEU A 264 -12.91 5.31 5.34
CA LEU A 264 -11.96 4.23 5.53
C LEU A 264 -12.44 2.82 5.10
N ILE A 265 -13.58 2.72 4.41
CA ILE A 265 -14.18 1.44 4.00
C ILE A 265 -13.62 0.95 2.66
N THR A 266 -13.43 1.87 1.73
CA THR A 266 -12.94 1.58 0.38
C THR A 266 -11.46 1.93 0.25
N ASP A 267 -10.66 0.95 -0.15
CA ASP A 267 -9.31 1.13 -0.69
C ASP A 267 -9.42 1.41 -2.20
N PHE A 268 -8.70 2.42 -2.65
CA PHE A 268 -8.56 2.76 -4.06
C PHE A 268 -7.09 2.67 -4.46
N LEU A 269 -6.80 1.77 -5.41
CA LEU A 269 -5.45 1.57 -5.92
C LEU A 269 -5.40 1.91 -7.40
N PHE A 270 -4.42 2.73 -7.80
CA PHE A 270 -4.18 3.07 -9.20
C PHE A 270 -2.69 2.98 -9.57
N SER A 271 -2.41 2.69 -10.84
CA SER A 271 -1.05 2.64 -11.38
C SER A 271 -0.98 3.19 -12.81
N PHE A 272 0.23 3.49 -13.29
CA PHE A 272 0.49 3.91 -14.68
C PHE A 272 1.27 2.81 -15.39
N ASN A 273 0.73 2.28 -16.47
CA ASN A 273 1.30 1.16 -17.21
C ASN A 273 1.39 1.50 -18.70
N PHE A 274 2.39 0.96 -19.38
CA PHE A 274 2.45 1.00 -20.84
C PHE A 274 1.98 -0.35 -21.39
N ILE A 275 0.83 -0.37 -22.05
CA ILE A 275 0.17 -1.59 -22.53
C ILE A 275 -0.43 -1.32 -23.91
N ASN A 276 -0.27 -2.26 -24.85
CA ASN A 276 -0.79 -2.15 -26.21
C ASN A 276 -0.34 -0.85 -26.90
N ASN A 277 0.93 -0.47 -26.75
CA ASN A 277 1.53 0.75 -27.29
C ASN A 277 0.87 2.06 -26.82
N ASN A 278 0.24 2.06 -25.64
CA ASN A 278 -0.39 3.25 -25.07
C ASN A 278 -0.08 3.41 -23.59
N ASP A 279 -0.03 4.66 -23.13
CA ASP A 279 -0.04 5.00 -21.72
C ASP A 279 -1.43 4.75 -21.13
N GLN A 280 -1.47 3.99 -20.04
CA GLN A 280 -2.70 3.62 -19.38
C GLN A 280 -2.62 3.91 -17.88
N ILE A 281 -3.67 4.53 -17.35
CA ILE A 281 -3.96 4.46 -15.92
C ILE A 281 -4.79 3.20 -15.64
N VAL A 282 -4.42 2.46 -14.60
CA VAL A 282 -5.08 1.20 -14.24
C VAL A 282 -5.64 1.32 -12.83
N PHE A 283 -6.94 1.11 -12.69
CA PHE A 283 -7.66 1.16 -11.41
C PHE A 283 -7.95 -0.26 -10.92
N HIS A 284 -7.71 -0.50 -9.63
CA HIS A 284 -7.97 -1.77 -8.99
C HIS A 284 -8.96 -1.59 -7.85
N PHE A 285 -10.02 -2.40 -7.88
CA PHE A 285 -11.07 -2.40 -6.87
C PHE A 285 -11.21 -3.79 -6.22
N ASP A 286 -11.37 -3.80 -4.90
CA ASP A 286 -11.81 -4.99 -4.18
C ASP A 286 -13.33 -5.15 -4.35
N PRO A 287 -13.81 -6.20 -5.05
CA PRO A 287 -15.24 -6.44 -5.25
C PRO A 287 -16.03 -6.69 -3.94
N LYS A 288 -15.37 -6.93 -2.80
CA LYS A 288 -16.03 -6.98 -1.49
C LYS A 288 -16.38 -5.59 -0.96
N GLN A 289 -15.64 -4.56 -1.36
CA GLN A 289 -15.81 -3.18 -0.92
C GLN A 289 -16.64 -2.38 -1.92
N ILE A 290 -16.35 -2.51 -3.22
CA ILE A 290 -16.98 -1.75 -4.29
C ILE A 290 -16.92 -2.52 -5.62
N LYS A 291 -17.99 -2.43 -6.42
CA LYS A 291 -18.05 -2.99 -7.77
C LYS A 291 -18.52 -1.91 -8.74
N PRO A 292 -17.63 -1.02 -9.20
CA PRO A 292 -17.98 -0.07 -10.25
C PRO A 292 -18.53 -0.81 -11.47
N LYS A 293 -19.43 -0.18 -12.22
CA LYS A 293 -20.00 -0.69 -13.46
C LYS A 293 -19.46 0.12 -14.64
N GLN A 294 -19.74 -0.37 -15.84
CA GLN A 294 -19.46 0.38 -17.07
C GLN A 294 -20.11 1.76 -17.00
N TYR A 295 -19.39 2.78 -17.47
CA TYR A 295 -19.74 4.21 -17.45
C TYR A 295 -19.69 4.91 -16.09
N ASP A 296 -19.41 4.22 -14.99
CA ASP A 296 -19.04 4.89 -13.75
C ASP A 296 -17.74 5.70 -13.96
N LYS A 297 -17.51 6.70 -13.11
CA LYS A 297 -16.44 7.68 -13.32
C LYS A 297 -15.49 7.76 -12.14
N VAL A 298 -14.20 7.97 -12.44
CA VAL A 298 -13.14 8.23 -11.48
C VAL A 298 -12.59 9.62 -11.75
N PHE A 299 -12.47 10.43 -10.71
CA PHE A 299 -11.98 11.80 -10.77
C PHE A 299 -10.77 11.97 -9.88
N PHE A 300 -9.83 12.78 -10.32
CA PHE A 300 -8.70 13.28 -9.53
C PHE A 300 -8.77 14.80 -9.50
N LEU A 301 -8.66 15.39 -8.32
CA LEU A 301 -8.62 16.83 -8.09
C LEU A 301 -7.23 17.20 -7.57
N PHE A 302 -6.70 18.29 -8.08
CA PHE A 302 -5.40 18.85 -7.68
C PHE A 302 -5.57 20.14 -6.87
N GLU A 303 -4.52 20.57 -6.17
CA GLU A 303 -4.56 21.76 -5.30
C GLU A 303 -4.75 23.07 -6.06
N ASP A 304 -4.30 23.13 -7.31
CA ASP A 304 -4.51 24.24 -8.25
C ASP A 304 -5.95 24.32 -8.79
N GLY A 305 -6.80 23.33 -8.46
CA GLY A 305 -8.18 23.25 -8.91
C GLY A 305 -8.37 22.49 -10.23
N GLU A 306 -7.29 22.03 -10.86
CA GLU A 306 -7.40 21.18 -12.04
C GLU A 306 -8.00 19.82 -11.70
N GLN A 307 -8.68 19.22 -12.67
CA GLN A 307 -9.38 17.96 -12.50
C GLN A 307 -9.19 17.05 -13.70
N ILE A 308 -8.89 15.79 -13.43
CA ILE A 308 -8.87 14.72 -14.43
C ILE A 308 -10.08 13.81 -14.23
N GLN A 309 -10.73 13.42 -15.33
CA GLN A 309 -11.83 12.45 -15.34
C GLN A 309 -11.47 11.22 -16.19
N PHE A 310 -11.77 10.05 -15.66
CA PHE A 310 -11.75 8.78 -16.37
C PHE A 310 -13.13 8.13 -16.29
N GLU A 311 -13.69 7.76 -17.44
CA GLU A 311 -14.91 6.96 -17.53
C GLU A 311 -14.55 5.49 -17.70
N LEU A 312 -15.21 4.59 -16.97
CA LEU A 312 -14.99 3.15 -17.02
C LEU A 312 -15.69 2.56 -18.26
N THR A 313 -15.10 2.73 -19.44
CA THR A 313 -15.76 2.40 -20.72
C THR A 313 -15.83 0.90 -21.03
N GLU A 314 -15.03 0.07 -20.35
CA GLU A 314 -14.91 -1.36 -20.61
C GLU A 314 -15.24 -2.18 -19.36
N ASN A 315 -15.64 -3.44 -19.56
CA ASN A 315 -15.85 -4.36 -18.45
C ASN A 315 -14.51 -4.63 -17.73
N PRO A 316 -14.53 -4.81 -16.40
CA PRO A 316 -13.30 -5.06 -15.67
C PRO A 316 -12.69 -6.40 -16.05
N VAL A 317 -11.37 -6.44 -16.08
CA VAL A 317 -10.64 -7.71 -16.06
C VAL A 317 -10.62 -8.22 -14.62
N SER A 318 -11.12 -9.42 -14.40
CA SER A 318 -11.04 -10.07 -13.10
C SER A 318 -9.70 -10.79 -12.96
N SER A 319 -8.91 -10.41 -11.96
CA SER A 319 -7.65 -11.08 -11.63
C SER A 319 -7.59 -11.40 -10.12
N LYS A 320 -6.47 -11.95 -9.66
CA LYS A 320 -6.23 -12.20 -8.24
C LYS A 320 -4.97 -11.47 -7.77
N ASN A 321 -5.04 -10.88 -6.59
CA ASN A 321 -3.86 -10.32 -5.94
C ASN A 321 -2.97 -11.44 -5.38
N ARG A 322 -1.82 -11.06 -4.80
CA ARG A 322 -0.86 -12.01 -4.21
C ARG A 322 -1.39 -12.78 -3.00
N LEU A 323 -2.44 -12.28 -2.36
CA LEU A 323 -3.15 -12.96 -1.28
C LEU A 323 -4.27 -13.89 -1.81
N ASN A 324 -4.31 -14.11 -3.13
CA ASN A 324 -5.31 -14.93 -3.84
C ASN A 324 -6.73 -14.35 -3.73
N GLU A 325 -6.86 -13.06 -3.43
CA GLU A 325 -8.14 -12.35 -3.37
C GLU A 325 -8.49 -11.79 -4.73
N LYS A 326 -9.79 -11.85 -5.07
CA LYS A 326 -10.30 -11.34 -6.34
C LYS A 326 -10.17 -9.81 -6.39
N ILE A 327 -9.71 -9.29 -7.52
CA ILE A 327 -9.63 -7.86 -7.82
C ILE A 327 -10.28 -7.57 -9.18
N LEU A 328 -10.89 -6.38 -9.31
CA LEU A 328 -11.44 -5.87 -10.56
C LEU A 328 -10.51 -4.79 -11.11
N GLU A 329 -9.97 -5.01 -12.30
CA GLU A 329 -9.04 -4.12 -12.98
C GLU A 329 -9.75 -3.37 -14.11
N TYR A 330 -9.70 -2.03 -14.08
CA TYR A 330 -10.15 -1.16 -15.15
C TYR A 330 -8.98 -0.39 -15.74
N LYS A 331 -9.03 -0.11 -17.03
CA LYS A 331 -7.97 0.61 -17.75
C LYS A 331 -8.56 1.85 -18.41
N GLY A 332 -7.86 2.97 -18.31
CA GLY A 332 -8.15 4.18 -19.04
C GLY A 332 -6.90 4.67 -19.76
N LEU A 333 -7.07 5.26 -20.95
CA LEU A 333 -5.98 6.01 -21.58
C LEU A 333 -5.65 7.23 -20.73
N ILE A 334 -4.37 7.52 -20.58
CA ILE A 334 -3.88 8.74 -19.94
C ILE A 334 -3.04 9.53 -20.93
N THR A 335 -3.28 10.83 -21.00
CA THR A 335 -2.57 11.73 -21.91
C THR A 335 -1.26 12.22 -21.32
N LYS A 336 -0.37 12.74 -22.18
CA LYS A 336 0.86 13.40 -21.77
C LYS A 336 0.60 14.51 -20.75
N THR A 337 -0.36 15.39 -21.03
CA THR A 337 -0.71 16.52 -20.14
C THR A 337 -1.23 16.04 -18.79
N GLU A 338 -2.01 14.96 -18.76
CA GLU A 338 -2.49 14.37 -17.51
C GLU A 338 -1.36 13.73 -16.69
N LEU A 339 -0.41 13.04 -17.35
CA LEU A 339 0.80 12.54 -16.70
C LEU A 339 1.64 13.69 -16.13
N GLU A 340 1.85 14.75 -16.91
CA GLU A 340 2.56 15.95 -16.45
C GLU A 340 1.84 16.62 -15.26
N LEU A 341 0.51 16.62 -15.25
CA LEU A 341 -0.27 17.13 -14.13
C LEU A 341 -0.03 16.32 -12.85
N PHE A 342 -0.05 14.98 -12.94
CA PHE A 342 0.29 14.12 -11.81
C PHE A 342 1.74 14.29 -11.32
N ALA A 343 2.68 14.55 -12.23
CA ALA A 343 4.10 14.72 -11.90
C ALA A 343 4.38 16.06 -11.21
N ASN A 344 3.67 17.12 -11.61
CA ASN A 344 4.02 18.50 -11.23
C ASN A 344 3.06 19.10 -10.19
N SER A 345 1.77 18.78 -10.24
CA SER A 345 0.78 19.36 -9.33
C SER A 345 0.55 18.50 -8.09
N ASN A 346 0.21 19.16 -6.98
CA ASN A 346 -0.11 18.48 -5.74
C ASN A 346 -1.48 17.83 -5.87
N PHE A 347 -1.52 16.50 -5.76
CA PHE A 347 -2.75 15.75 -5.63
C PHE A 347 -3.53 16.22 -4.38
N LYS A 348 -4.83 16.48 -4.54
CA LYS A 348 -5.71 16.87 -3.44
C LYS A 348 -6.58 15.70 -3.01
N LYS A 349 -7.46 15.22 -3.89
CA LYS A 349 -8.43 14.15 -3.58
C LYS A 349 -8.86 13.41 -4.84
N TRP A 350 -9.48 12.25 -4.66
CA TRP A 350 -10.19 11.54 -5.72
C TRP A 350 -11.67 11.37 -5.40
N LYS A 351 -12.46 11.15 -6.44
CA LYS A 351 -13.89 10.82 -6.35
C LYS A 351 -14.23 9.65 -7.27
N ILE A 352 -15.02 8.70 -6.80
CA ILE A 352 -15.64 7.66 -7.62
C ILE A 352 -17.15 7.93 -7.65
N SER A 353 -17.71 8.10 -8.84
CA SER A 353 -19.15 8.32 -9.05
C SER A 353 -19.76 7.06 -9.64
N LEU A 354 -20.57 6.38 -8.82
CA LEU A 354 -21.35 5.19 -9.16
C LEU A 354 -22.71 5.63 -9.70
N LEU A 355 -22.81 5.79 -11.02
CA LEU A 355 -23.98 6.38 -11.69
C LEU A 355 -25.24 5.55 -11.46
N SER A 356 -25.10 4.24 -11.58
CA SER A 356 -26.23 3.31 -11.40
C SER A 356 -26.80 3.32 -9.97
N ASP A 357 -25.94 3.56 -8.98
CA ASP A 357 -26.31 3.58 -7.57
C ASP A 357 -26.56 5.01 -7.05
N LYS A 358 -26.40 6.03 -7.92
CA LYS A 358 -26.45 7.48 -7.59
C LYS A 358 -25.64 7.83 -6.35
N ARG A 359 -24.45 7.23 -6.23
CA ARG A 359 -23.59 7.34 -5.06
C ARG A 359 -22.23 7.87 -5.46
N GLU A 360 -21.66 8.72 -4.62
CA GLU A 360 -20.28 9.16 -4.74
C GLU A 360 -19.46 8.66 -3.55
N ILE A 361 -18.19 8.38 -3.80
CA ILE A 361 -17.20 8.00 -2.79
C ILE A 361 -16.03 8.94 -2.95
N LEU A 362 -15.70 9.66 -1.89
CA LEU A 362 -14.56 10.57 -1.81
C LEU A 362 -13.42 9.89 -1.06
N GLY A 363 -12.19 10.27 -1.41
CA GLY A 363 -11.00 9.80 -0.71
C GLY A 363 -9.75 10.53 -1.16
N GLY A 364 -8.62 10.03 -0.67
CA GLY A 364 -7.30 10.51 -1.07
C GLY A 364 -6.50 11.16 0.05
N ASP A 365 -7.13 11.53 1.18
CA ASP A 365 -6.44 12.18 2.32
C ASP A 365 -5.48 11.25 3.07
N ILE A 366 -5.70 9.94 2.95
CA ILE A 366 -5.01 8.92 3.75
C ILE A 366 -4.49 7.82 2.83
N GLY A 367 -3.20 7.51 2.98
CA GLY A 367 -2.52 6.45 2.26
C GLY A 367 -3.00 5.06 2.71
N GLY A 368 -2.91 4.09 1.81
CA GLY A 368 -3.19 2.68 2.08
C GLY A 368 -1.98 1.90 2.61
N ASP A 369 -0.81 2.53 2.68
CA ASP A 369 0.43 1.99 3.24
C ASP A 369 0.98 2.99 4.26
N ASP A 370 1.38 2.48 5.43
CA ASP A 370 1.80 3.32 6.55
C ASP A 370 3.08 4.11 6.28
N PHE A 371 3.87 3.73 5.25
CA PHE A 371 5.03 4.53 4.85
C PHE A 371 4.65 5.85 4.17
N TYR A 372 3.44 5.95 3.60
CA TYR A 372 2.92 7.18 3.00
C TYR A 372 1.48 7.47 3.47
N LEU A 373 1.20 7.24 4.76
CA LEU A 373 -0.14 7.40 5.32
C LEU A 373 -0.69 8.83 5.18
N THR A 374 0.18 9.84 5.17
CA THR A 374 -0.18 11.25 5.26
C THR A 374 -0.32 11.88 3.88
N GLN A 375 -1.17 12.91 3.75
CA GLN A 375 -1.41 13.60 2.48
C GLN A 375 -0.13 14.07 1.79
N ASN A 376 0.81 14.64 2.55
CA ASN A 376 2.09 15.09 2.01
C ASN A 376 2.88 13.92 1.39
N ASN A 377 2.94 12.77 2.08
CA ASN A 377 3.61 11.61 1.52
C ASN A 377 2.86 11.01 0.33
N ILE A 378 1.51 11.07 0.30
CA ILE A 378 0.70 10.68 -0.87
C ILE A 378 1.10 11.51 -2.10
N GLN A 379 1.20 12.84 -1.94
CA GLN A 379 1.64 13.74 -3.00
C GLN A 379 3.05 13.39 -3.48
N ILE A 380 3.99 13.17 -2.55
CA ILE A 380 5.36 12.76 -2.86
C ILE A 380 5.40 11.46 -3.66
N VAL A 381 4.68 10.41 -3.22
CA VAL A 381 4.71 9.11 -3.90
C VAL A 381 4.08 9.17 -5.28
N ILE A 382 3.00 9.95 -5.46
CA ILE A 382 2.37 10.16 -6.76
C ILE A 382 3.36 10.83 -7.71
N LYS A 383 3.93 11.98 -7.32
CA LYS A 383 4.88 12.72 -8.16
C LYS A 383 6.07 11.87 -8.53
N LYS A 384 6.73 11.26 -7.53
CA LYS A 384 7.89 10.38 -7.75
C LYS A 384 7.55 9.23 -8.70
N PHE A 385 6.42 8.56 -8.48
CA PHE A 385 6.02 7.43 -9.30
C PHE A 385 5.76 7.82 -10.75
N VAL A 386 5.10 8.95 -10.98
CA VAL A 386 4.77 9.42 -12.33
C VAL A 386 6.03 9.90 -13.05
N SER A 387 6.92 10.64 -12.39
CA SER A 387 8.21 11.04 -12.95
C SER A 387 9.03 9.82 -13.37
N GLU A 388 9.14 8.81 -12.51
CA GLU A 388 9.87 7.57 -12.84
C GLU A 388 9.19 6.75 -13.94
N TYR A 389 7.85 6.77 -14.03
CA TYR A 389 7.13 6.16 -15.14
C TYR A 389 7.45 6.86 -16.46
N ILE A 390 7.38 8.20 -16.52
CA ILE A 390 7.68 8.99 -17.70
C ILE A 390 9.12 8.72 -18.17
N ASP A 391 10.08 8.79 -17.26
CA ASP A 391 11.49 8.51 -17.55
C ASP A 391 11.68 7.08 -18.07
N LEU A 392 11.00 6.11 -17.45
CA LEU A 392 11.11 4.71 -17.84
C LEU A 392 10.58 4.48 -19.26
N VAL A 393 9.41 5.01 -19.60
CA VAL A 393 8.82 4.83 -20.93
C VAL A 393 9.69 5.50 -22.00
N ASN A 394 10.13 6.74 -21.78
CA ASN A 394 11.03 7.47 -22.69
C ASN A 394 12.32 6.70 -22.97
N ASN A 395 12.89 6.03 -21.96
CA ASN A 395 14.15 5.30 -22.09
C ASN A 395 13.98 3.86 -22.61
N THR A 396 12.79 3.27 -22.47
CA THR A 396 12.57 1.83 -22.75
C THR A 396 11.86 1.60 -24.09
N ILE A 397 10.96 2.50 -24.49
CA ILE A 397 10.12 2.32 -25.68
C ILE A 397 10.75 3.04 -26.87
N PRO A 398 11.19 2.31 -27.92
CA PRO A 398 11.70 2.94 -29.13
C PRO A 398 10.62 3.77 -29.82
N TYR A 399 10.96 4.99 -30.24
CA TYR A 399 10.04 5.92 -30.90
C TYR A 399 8.73 6.13 -30.11
N TYR A 400 8.85 6.28 -28.79
CA TYR A 400 7.69 6.52 -27.93
C TYR A 400 6.91 7.76 -28.36
N GLU A 401 5.62 7.55 -28.66
CA GLU A 401 4.66 8.60 -28.95
C GLU A 401 3.61 8.64 -27.84
N PRO A 402 3.65 9.64 -26.94
CA PRO A 402 2.69 9.73 -25.85
C PRO A 402 1.29 10.09 -26.39
N THR A 403 0.25 9.64 -25.68
CA THR A 403 -1.12 9.98 -26.05
C THR A 403 -1.37 11.48 -25.84
N VAL A 404 -1.67 12.24 -26.90
CA VAL A 404 -1.89 13.69 -26.81
C VAL A 404 -3.35 14.02 -26.50
N LEU A 405 -4.28 13.28 -27.12
CA LEU A 405 -5.71 13.45 -26.94
C LEU A 405 -6.32 12.08 -26.67
N LYS A 406 -7.20 11.99 -25.66
CA LYS A 406 -8.10 10.84 -25.57
C LYS A 406 -8.95 10.92 -26.82
N GLN A 407 -8.84 9.95 -27.73
CA GLN A 407 -9.81 9.85 -28.80
C GLN A 407 -11.17 9.81 -28.12
N VAL A 408 -11.95 10.88 -28.31
CA VAL A 408 -13.38 10.82 -28.08
C VAL A 408 -13.79 9.74 -29.07
N ARG A 409 -13.96 8.49 -28.58
CA ARG A 409 -14.81 7.55 -29.32
C ARG A 409 -16.02 8.41 -29.65
N PRO A 410 -16.37 8.62 -30.93
CA PRO A 410 -17.54 9.43 -31.26
C PRO A 410 -18.59 8.95 -30.28
N GLU A 411 -19.18 9.90 -29.52
CA GLU A 411 -20.29 9.58 -28.64
C GLU A 411 -21.04 8.51 -29.37
N LYS A 412 -21.11 7.30 -28.81
CA LYS A 412 -21.88 6.24 -29.43
C LYS A 412 -23.24 6.91 -29.49
N GLU A 413 -23.62 7.42 -30.66
CA GLU A 413 -24.86 8.14 -30.88
C GLU A 413 -25.84 7.30 -30.14
N THR A 414 -26.39 7.84 -29.05
CA THR A 414 -27.17 7.13 -28.04
C THR A 414 -27.80 5.97 -28.75
N THR A 415 -27.27 4.73 -28.61
CA THR A 415 -27.65 3.63 -29.51
C THR A 415 -29.15 3.68 -29.49
N THR A 416 -29.73 4.11 -30.61
CA THR A 416 -31.09 4.66 -30.56
C THR A 416 -31.88 3.55 -29.92
N ASP A 417 -32.45 3.83 -28.75
CA ASP A 417 -33.02 2.81 -27.86
C ASP A 417 -34.37 2.41 -28.45
N PHE A 418 -34.38 2.18 -29.77
CA PHE A 418 -35.54 1.91 -30.54
C PHE A 418 -35.97 0.50 -30.24
N CYS A 419 -37.25 0.36 -30.07
CA CYS A 419 -37.87 -0.90 -29.76
C CYS A 419 -39.15 -0.98 -30.58
N PHE A 420 -39.49 -2.17 -31.02
CA PHE A 420 -40.69 -2.40 -31.79
C PHE A 420 -41.75 -2.98 -30.88
N VAL A 421 -43.00 -2.58 -31.07
CA VAL A 421 -44.16 -3.38 -30.62
C VAL A 421 -44.60 -4.22 -31.80
N TYR A 422 -44.83 -5.51 -31.59
CA TYR A 422 -45.22 -6.44 -32.64
C TYR A 422 -46.47 -7.24 -32.28
N LEU A 423 -47.15 -7.70 -33.32
CA LEU A 423 -48.23 -8.68 -33.29
C LEU A 423 -47.77 -9.89 -34.13
N MET A 424 -47.71 -11.06 -33.52
CA MET A 424 -47.46 -12.34 -34.21
C MET A 424 -48.69 -13.25 -34.08
N HIS A 425 -48.89 -14.16 -35.03
CA HIS A 425 -49.98 -15.14 -35.06
C HIS A 425 -49.40 -16.54 -35.09
N ASP A 426 -49.91 -17.44 -34.24
CA ASP A 426 -49.60 -18.87 -34.29
C ASP A 426 -50.70 -19.58 -35.08
N THR A 427 -50.41 -19.92 -36.34
CA THR A 427 -51.37 -20.54 -37.27
C THR A 427 -51.80 -21.95 -36.85
N SER A 428 -51.17 -22.55 -35.83
CA SER A 428 -51.55 -23.87 -35.31
C SER A 428 -52.75 -23.86 -34.37
N ASN A 429 -53.01 -22.73 -33.71
CA ASN A 429 -54.04 -22.61 -32.67
C ASN A 429 -54.81 -21.27 -32.71
N ASP A 430 -54.54 -20.45 -33.72
CA ASP A 430 -55.16 -19.15 -33.93
C ASP A 430 -54.99 -18.14 -32.77
N TYR A 431 -53.92 -18.29 -31.99
CA TYR A 431 -53.57 -17.33 -30.94
C TYR A 431 -52.57 -16.28 -31.41
N TYR A 432 -52.66 -15.11 -30.80
CA TYR A 432 -51.86 -13.94 -31.15
C TYR A 432 -50.95 -13.53 -30.00
N LYS A 433 -49.73 -13.13 -30.34
CA LYS A 433 -48.74 -12.64 -29.38
C LYS A 433 -48.50 -11.15 -29.57
N ILE A 434 -48.70 -10.38 -28.51
CA ILE A 434 -48.36 -8.95 -28.47
C ILE A 434 -47.10 -8.81 -27.61
N GLY A 435 -46.00 -8.29 -28.17
CA GLY A 435 -44.75 -8.14 -27.43
C GLY A 435 -43.85 -7.05 -27.98
N ILE A 436 -42.68 -6.89 -27.34
CA ILE A 436 -41.66 -5.93 -27.76
C ILE A 436 -40.33 -6.59 -28.09
N SER A 437 -39.60 -6.05 -29.07
CA SER A 437 -38.26 -6.51 -29.43
C SER A 437 -37.46 -5.41 -30.11
N ASN A 438 -36.13 -5.45 -29.99
CA ASN A 438 -35.25 -4.58 -30.77
C ASN A 438 -35.08 -5.09 -32.21
N SER A 439 -35.40 -6.38 -32.46
CA SER A 439 -35.49 -6.99 -33.79
C SER A 439 -36.63 -8.02 -33.81
N PRO A 440 -37.84 -7.63 -34.24
CA PRO A 440 -38.99 -8.52 -34.33
C PRO A 440 -38.76 -9.75 -35.23
N GLU A 441 -38.02 -9.59 -36.32
CA GLU A 441 -37.72 -10.67 -37.28
C GLU A 441 -36.81 -11.74 -36.66
N TYR A 442 -35.80 -11.31 -35.88
CA TYR A 442 -34.97 -12.26 -35.11
C TYR A 442 -35.80 -12.96 -34.02
N ARG A 443 -36.73 -12.23 -33.40
CA ARG A 443 -37.62 -12.78 -32.36
C ARG A 443 -38.57 -13.83 -32.94
N GLU A 444 -39.12 -13.58 -34.13
CA GLU A 444 -39.92 -14.53 -34.90
C GLU A 444 -39.15 -15.82 -35.16
N ARG A 445 -37.94 -15.73 -35.73
CA ARG A 445 -37.07 -16.91 -35.98
C ARG A 445 -36.77 -17.72 -34.72
N THR A 446 -36.56 -17.02 -33.60
CA THR A 446 -36.33 -17.68 -32.29
C THR A 446 -37.56 -18.45 -31.83
N LEU A 447 -38.75 -17.88 -31.99
CA LEU A 447 -40.01 -18.56 -31.65
C LEU A 447 -40.33 -19.69 -32.63
N GLN A 448 -40.03 -19.51 -33.92
CA GLN A 448 -40.17 -20.53 -34.97
C GLN A 448 -39.29 -21.77 -34.73
N SER A 449 -38.17 -21.61 -34.01
CA SER A 449 -37.31 -22.73 -33.61
C SER A 449 -38.02 -23.71 -32.67
N GLU A 450 -38.99 -23.23 -31.89
CA GLU A 450 -39.86 -24.08 -31.05
C GLU A 450 -41.18 -24.40 -31.76
N LYS A 451 -41.75 -23.45 -32.49
CA LYS A 451 -43.03 -23.58 -33.20
C LYS A 451 -43.01 -22.88 -34.56
N PRO A 452 -42.80 -23.60 -35.67
CA PRO A 452 -42.62 -23.00 -37.00
C PRO A 452 -43.88 -22.32 -37.56
N THR A 453 -45.03 -22.48 -36.91
CA THR A 453 -46.34 -21.91 -37.30
C THR A 453 -46.53 -20.45 -36.87
N ILE A 454 -45.54 -19.84 -36.22
CA ILE A 454 -45.61 -18.44 -35.76
C ILE A 454 -45.18 -17.49 -36.88
N GLU A 455 -46.03 -16.53 -37.22
CA GLU A 455 -45.83 -15.56 -38.30
C GLU A 455 -45.99 -14.11 -37.80
N MET A 456 -45.18 -13.19 -38.34
CA MET A 456 -45.30 -11.76 -38.08
C MET A 456 -46.51 -11.14 -38.81
N ILE A 457 -47.43 -10.51 -38.07
CA ILE A 457 -48.60 -9.81 -38.63
C ILE A 457 -48.36 -8.31 -38.76
N ALA A 458 -47.80 -7.68 -37.73
CA ALA A 458 -47.51 -6.26 -37.71
C ALA A 458 -46.35 -5.94 -36.76
N SER A 459 -45.57 -4.91 -37.07
CA SER A 459 -44.61 -4.34 -36.12
C SER A 459 -44.41 -2.86 -36.37
N LYS A 460 -44.23 -2.09 -35.28
CA LYS A 460 -44.00 -0.64 -35.34
C LYS A 460 -42.78 -0.26 -34.54
N LYS A 461 -41.87 0.50 -35.17
CA LYS A 461 -40.67 1.04 -34.54
C LYS A 461 -40.99 2.27 -33.69
N PHE A 462 -40.55 2.26 -32.44
CA PHE A 462 -40.58 3.43 -31.56
C PHE A 462 -39.16 3.92 -31.28
N PRO A 463 -38.94 5.23 -31.11
CA PRO A 463 -37.59 5.80 -30.92
C PRO A 463 -37.01 5.49 -29.54
N ILE A 464 -37.86 5.13 -28.55
CA ILE A 464 -37.47 4.89 -27.15
C ILE A 464 -38.22 3.66 -26.63
N ARG A 465 -37.50 2.71 -26.03
CA ARG A 465 -38.03 1.45 -25.49
C ARG A 465 -39.18 1.66 -24.51
N LYS A 466 -39.08 2.67 -23.65
CA LYS A 466 -40.14 3.03 -22.69
C LYS A 466 -41.48 3.36 -23.35
N ILE A 467 -41.46 3.92 -24.57
CA ILE A 467 -42.68 4.16 -25.34
C ILE A 467 -43.27 2.82 -25.81
N ALA A 468 -42.44 1.94 -26.37
CA ALA A 468 -42.87 0.60 -26.77
C ALA A 468 -43.46 -0.21 -25.60
N GLU A 469 -42.81 -0.18 -24.42
CA GLU A 469 -43.32 -0.80 -23.19
C GLU A 469 -44.67 -0.21 -22.76
N SER A 470 -44.84 1.11 -22.87
CA SER A 470 -46.11 1.77 -22.54
C SER A 470 -47.23 1.37 -23.51
N ILE A 471 -46.94 1.25 -24.81
CA ILE A 471 -47.90 0.83 -25.83
C ILE A 471 -48.26 -0.65 -25.65
N GLU A 472 -47.28 -1.53 -25.47
CA GLU A 472 -47.50 -2.95 -25.21
C GLU A 472 -48.37 -3.18 -23.97
N LYS A 473 -48.05 -2.51 -22.86
CA LYS A 473 -48.87 -2.57 -21.64
C LYS A 473 -50.29 -2.07 -21.85
N THR A 474 -50.47 -1.04 -22.68
CA THR A 474 -51.79 -0.51 -23.02
C THR A 474 -52.59 -1.52 -23.83
N LEU A 475 -51.99 -2.15 -24.84
CA LEU A 475 -52.63 -3.22 -25.63
C LEU A 475 -52.96 -4.43 -24.76
N HIS A 476 -52.03 -4.87 -23.91
CA HIS A 476 -52.28 -5.96 -22.96
C HIS A 476 -53.41 -5.68 -21.99
N SER A 477 -53.60 -4.41 -21.59
CA SER A 477 -54.70 -3.99 -20.71
C SER A 477 -56.00 -3.91 -21.49
N ALA A 478 -55.99 -3.39 -22.72
CA ALA A 478 -57.18 -3.30 -23.58
C ALA A 478 -57.77 -4.67 -23.93
N TYR A 479 -56.91 -5.70 -24.08
CA TYR A 479 -57.31 -7.06 -24.40
C TYR A 479 -57.14 -8.03 -23.23
N SER A 480 -57.15 -7.54 -21.99
CA SER A 480 -56.89 -8.39 -20.80
C SER A 480 -57.92 -9.52 -20.63
N GLU A 481 -59.16 -9.29 -21.05
CA GLU A 481 -60.24 -10.30 -21.00
C GLU A 481 -60.05 -11.43 -22.04
N LYS A 482 -59.26 -11.18 -23.08
CA LYS A 482 -58.92 -12.14 -24.15
C LYS A 482 -57.56 -12.78 -23.94
N ARG A 483 -56.93 -12.52 -22.80
CA ARG A 483 -55.57 -12.97 -22.49
C ARG A 483 -55.59 -14.41 -22.01
N LEU A 484 -54.81 -15.26 -22.67
CA LEU A 484 -54.70 -16.68 -22.34
C LEU A 484 -53.60 -16.90 -21.29
N ARG A 485 -52.34 -16.78 -21.70
CA ARG A 485 -51.18 -16.99 -20.82
C ARG A 485 -49.99 -16.15 -21.27
N GLY A 486 -49.45 -15.35 -20.35
CA GLY A 486 -48.31 -14.48 -20.62
C GLY A 486 -48.68 -13.39 -21.63
N GLU A 487 -48.07 -13.44 -22.80
CA GLU A 487 -48.23 -12.44 -23.87
C GLU A 487 -49.14 -12.95 -25.02
N TRP A 488 -49.86 -14.06 -24.81
CA TRP A 488 -50.73 -14.68 -25.80
C TRP A 488 -52.22 -14.37 -25.56
N PHE A 489 -52.95 -14.10 -26.64
CA PHE A 489 -54.33 -13.62 -26.65
C PHE A 489 -55.17 -14.36 -27.70
N GLU A 490 -56.45 -14.55 -27.41
CA GLU A 490 -57.47 -15.03 -28.34
C GLU A 490 -58.19 -13.84 -28.97
N LEU A 491 -57.69 -13.36 -30.11
CA LEU A 491 -58.15 -12.13 -30.77
C LEU A 491 -59.05 -12.47 -31.97
N ASN A 492 -60.10 -11.68 -32.18
CA ASN A 492 -60.92 -11.76 -33.39
C ASN A 492 -60.47 -10.76 -34.46
N ASP A 493 -61.04 -10.86 -35.67
CA ASP A 493 -60.66 -10.01 -36.80
C ASP A 493 -60.75 -8.50 -36.51
N ASN A 494 -61.76 -8.07 -35.75
CA ASN A 494 -61.90 -6.66 -35.37
C ASN A 494 -60.79 -6.21 -34.41
N ASP A 495 -60.37 -7.06 -33.48
CA ASP A 495 -59.27 -6.77 -32.57
C ASP A 495 -57.95 -6.65 -33.33
N ILE A 496 -57.72 -7.56 -34.28
CA ILE A 496 -56.51 -7.60 -35.10
C ILE A 496 -56.39 -6.33 -35.93
N GLU A 497 -57.48 -5.91 -36.60
CA GLU A 497 -57.48 -4.67 -37.37
C GLU A 497 -57.29 -3.44 -36.47
N HIS A 498 -57.88 -3.41 -35.27
CA HIS A 498 -57.64 -2.33 -34.32
C HIS A 498 -56.18 -2.24 -33.86
N ILE A 499 -55.53 -3.38 -33.60
CA ILE A 499 -54.10 -3.43 -33.22
C ILE A 499 -53.23 -3.02 -34.42
N LYS A 500 -53.52 -3.51 -35.62
CA LYS A 500 -52.82 -3.09 -36.85
C LYS A 500 -52.92 -1.58 -37.04
N GLU A 501 -54.10 -0.99 -36.85
CA GLU A 501 -54.29 0.46 -36.96
C GLU A 501 -53.50 1.21 -35.89
N THR A 502 -53.48 0.70 -34.65
CA THR A 502 -52.67 1.26 -33.56
C THR A 502 -51.16 1.18 -33.86
N LEU A 503 -50.74 0.17 -34.63
CA LEU A 503 -49.36 -0.08 -35.04
C LEU A 503 -49.03 0.42 -36.46
N LYS A 504 -49.92 1.17 -37.13
CA LYS A 504 -49.56 2.05 -38.26
C LYS A 504 -48.95 3.32 -37.70
#